data_AF-A0A5K7Z1Q3-F1
#
_entry.id   AF-A0A5K7Z1Q3-F1
#
_cell.length_a   1.000
_cell.length_b   1.000
_cell.length_c   1.000
_cell.angle_alpha   90.00
_cell.angle_beta   90.00
_cell.angle_gamma   90.00
#
_symmetry.space_group_name_H-M   'P 1'
#
loop_
_entity.id
_entity.type
_entity.pdbx_description
1 polymer ?
#
loop_
_entity_poly.entity_id
_entity_poly.type
_entity_poly.pdbx_seq_one_letter_code
_entity_poly.pdbx_strand_id
1 'polypeptide(L)'
;MDAVYLEIREVARRIVARYPRPDFYTAHPSEARDARQFYRSDTTITRLRKDMAECLDDDFGHGMGHVEKVAIDAGTLVIIESRQANQTDDRTRRNLMLAQCAGLLHDICRKEKSHADKGAERAREILGTYPLVSREIGLVCTAIRNHEAFARLDRPPTPQARMISDCLYDADKFRWGPDNFTHTIWDMVGFLNPTLDTFMNHYPKGMALLKKIRNTFRSRTGRRFGPQFIDMGIAIGQELYEVILADFANRP
;
A
#
# COMPACT_ATOMS: atom_id res chain seq x y z
N MET A 1 -21.66 -9.29 -2.19
CA MET A 1 -21.13 -9.71 -0.87
C MET A 1 -22.31 -10.11 0.00
N ASP A 2 -22.22 -11.26 0.66
CA ASP A 2 -23.23 -11.76 1.60
C ASP A 2 -23.49 -10.78 2.77
N ALA A 3 -24.72 -10.72 3.27
CA ALA A 3 -25.15 -9.85 4.36
C ALA A 3 -24.30 -10.06 5.63
N VAL A 4 -23.90 -11.30 5.91
CA VAL A 4 -23.05 -11.64 7.06
C VAL A 4 -21.71 -10.90 7.01
N TYR A 5 -21.10 -10.78 5.83
CA TYR A 5 -19.83 -10.07 5.67
C TYR A 5 -19.98 -8.55 5.77
N LEU A 6 -21.13 -8.01 5.38
CA LEU A 6 -21.43 -6.59 5.61
C LEU A 6 -21.50 -6.29 7.12
N GLU A 7 -22.14 -7.16 7.91
CA GLU A 7 -22.18 -7.02 9.37
C GLU A 7 -20.78 -7.12 10.00
N ILE A 8 -20.00 -8.14 9.62
CA ILE A 8 -18.64 -8.34 10.13
C ILE A 8 -17.74 -7.15 9.73
N ARG A 9 -17.88 -6.61 8.52
CA ARG A 9 -17.16 -5.40 8.08
C ARG A 9 -17.45 -4.20 8.97
N GLU A 10 -18.71 -4.00 9.33
CA GLU A 10 -19.09 -2.90 10.23
C GLU A 10 -18.54 -3.09 11.65
N VAL A 11 -18.51 -4.33 12.15
CA VAL A 11 -17.80 -4.65 13.40
C VAL A 11 -16.32 -4.29 13.29
N ALA A 12 -15.65 -4.72 12.22
CA ALA A 12 -14.23 -4.44 12.02
C ALA A 12 -13.93 -2.94 11.96
N ARG A 13 -14.78 -2.15 11.29
CA ARG A 13 -14.67 -0.68 11.27
C ARG A 13 -14.83 -0.05 12.65
N ARG A 14 -15.78 -0.54 13.46
CA ARG A 14 -15.94 -0.08 14.85
C ARG A 14 -14.74 -0.43 15.73
N ILE A 15 -14.18 -1.63 15.56
CA ILE A 15 -12.95 -2.04 16.25
C ILE A 15 -11.82 -1.06 15.88
N VAL A 16 -11.56 -0.88 14.58
CA VAL A 16 -10.50 0.00 14.07
C VAL A 16 -10.65 1.44 14.58
N ALA A 17 -11.87 1.98 14.65
CA ALA A 17 -12.13 3.34 15.10
C ALA A 17 -11.72 3.60 16.56
N ARG A 18 -11.53 2.57 17.39
CA ARG A 18 -11.02 2.69 18.77
C ARG A 18 -9.50 2.77 18.85
N TYR A 19 -8.78 2.40 17.80
CA TYR A 19 -7.33 2.45 17.78
C TYR A 19 -6.82 3.85 17.47
N PRO A 20 -5.70 4.28 18.09
CA PRO A 20 -5.08 5.54 17.73
C PRO A 20 -4.56 5.48 16.29
N ARG A 21 -4.42 6.66 15.69
CA ARG A 21 -3.74 6.79 14.41
C ARG A 21 -2.27 6.34 14.54
N PRO A 22 -1.69 5.65 13.54
CA PRO A 22 -0.27 5.29 13.56
C PRO A 22 0.63 6.52 13.79
N ASP A 23 1.65 6.36 14.65
CA ASP A 23 2.55 7.43 15.09
C ASP A 23 3.31 8.07 13.94
N PHE A 24 3.51 7.33 12.83
CA PHE A 24 4.07 7.84 11.58
C PHE A 24 3.44 9.19 11.19
N TYR A 25 2.11 9.29 11.29
CA TYR A 25 1.40 10.50 10.89
C TYR A 25 1.45 11.63 11.92
N THR A 26 1.66 11.30 13.19
CA THR A 26 1.83 12.28 14.27
C THR A 26 3.26 12.81 14.30
N ALA A 27 4.24 11.97 13.97
CA ALA A 27 5.65 12.33 13.91
C ALA A 27 6.02 13.09 12.62
N HIS A 28 5.30 12.86 11.52
CA HIS A 28 5.57 13.47 10.21
C HIS A 28 4.35 14.19 9.59
N PRO A 29 3.69 15.10 10.32
CA PRO A 29 2.47 15.74 9.83
C PRO A 29 2.75 16.70 8.66
N SER A 30 3.91 17.36 8.65
CA SER A 30 4.36 18.25 7.56
C SER A 30 4.57 17.48 6.26
N GLU A 31 5.37 16.43 6.28
CA GLU A 31 5.70 15.63 5.10
C GLU A 31 4.46 14.95 4.53
N ALA A 32 3.58 14.46 5.39
CA ALA A 32 2.32 13.85 4.97
C ALA A 32 1.33 14.88 4.38
N ARG A 33 1.42 16.15 4.77
CA ARG A 33 0.64 17.24 4.16
C ARG A 33 1.25 17.64 2.82
N ASP A 34 2.57 17.80 2.76
CA ASP A 34 3.28 18.20 1.55
C ASP A 34 3.11 17.15 0.44
N ALA A 35 3.24 15.86 0.77
CA ALA A 35 2.98 14.77 -0.18
C ALA A 35 1.54 14.77 -0.70
N ARG A 36 0.55 15.01 0.17
CA ARG A 36 -0.87 15.12 -0.22
C ARG A 36 -1.13 16.33 -1.09
N GLN A 37 -0.54 17.47 -0.77
CA GLN A 37 -0.69 18.68 -1.57
C GLN A 37 -0.12 18.45 -2.97
N PHE A 38 1.11 17.93 -3.05
CA PHE A 38 1.75 17.60 -4.32
C PHE A 38 0.90 16.61 -5.14
N TYR A 39 0.40 15.54 -4.52
CA TYR A 39 -0.47 14.55 -5.17
C TYR A 39 -1.74 15.15 -5.78
N ARG A 40 -2.24 16.25 -5.20
CA ARG A 40 -3.45 16.95 -5.64
C ARG A 40 -3.21 18.03 -6.68
N SER A 41 -2.02 18.63 -6.71
CA SER A 41 -1.76 19.83 -7.50
C SER A 41 -0.71 19.66 -8.60
N ASP A 42 0.15 18.65 -8.51
CA ASP A 42 1.15 18.41 -9.56
C ASP A 42 0.47 17.93 -10.84
N THR A 43 0.82 18.54 -11.97
CA THR A 43 0.15 18.29 -13.26
C THR A 43 0.43 16.89 -13.79
N THR A 44 1.63 16.34 -13.55
CA THR A 44 2.00 14.99 -13.97
C THR A 44 1.21 13.96 -13.17
N ILE A 45 1.16 14.14 -11.85
CA ILE A 45 0.42 13.24 -10.96
C ILE A 45 -1.08 13.34 -11.20
N THR A 46 -1.63 14.54 -11.36
CA THR A 46 -3.07 14.74 -11.62
C THR A 46 -3.51 14.06 -12.91
N ARG A 47 -2.71 14.16 -13.98
CA ARG A 47 -2.97 13.44 -15.23
C ARG A 47 -2.92 11.92 -14.99
N LEU A 48 -1.88 11.41 -14.33
CA LEU A 48 -1.76 9.97 -14.06
C LEU A 48 -2.90 9.42 -13.22
N ARG A 49 -3.36 10.17 -12.22
CA ARG A 49 -4.53 9.80 -11.41
C ARG A 49 -5.79 9.66 -12.26
N LYS A 50 -6.01 10.58 -13.20
CA LYS A 50 -7.16 10.52 -14.11
C LYS A 50 -7.07 9.29 -15.00
N ASP A 51 -5.94 9.06 -15.64
CA ASP A 51 -5.72 7.90 -16.50
C ASP A 51 -5.90 6.59 -15.72
N MET A 52 -5.44 6.52 -14.47
CA MET A 52 -5.59 5.34 -13.62
C MET A 52 -7.03 5.12 -13.14
N ALA A 53 -7.79 6.18 -12.87
CA ALA A 53 -9.20 6.06 -12.53
C ALA A 53 -10.04 5.48 -13.67
N GLU A 54 -9.59 5.63 -14.92
CA GLU A 54 -10.25 5.06 -16.10
C GLU A 54 -9.83 3.61 -16.38
N CYS A 55 -8.70 3.15 -15.82
CA CYS A 55 -8.07 1.86 -16.16
C CYS A 55 -8.04 0.83 -15.02
N LEU A 56 -8.12 1.26 -13.75
CA LEU A 56 -8.07 0.35 -12.61
C LEU A 56 -9.45 -0.20 -12.27
N ASP A 57 -9.56 -1.52 -12.31
CA ASP A 57 -10.70 -2.22 -11.73
C ASP A 57 -10.62 -2.11 -10.19
N ASP A 58 -11.75 -1.91 -9.51
CA ASP A 58 -11.82 -1.84 -8.03
C ASP A 58 -11.84 -3.25 -7.38
N ASP A 59 -11.17 -4.21 -8.02
CA ASP A 59 -11.16 -5.61 -7.61
C ASP A 59 -10.00 -5.90 -6.63
N PHE A 60 -10.18 -6.94 -5.79
CA PHE A 60 -9.18 -7.40 -4.80
C PHE A 60 -8.80 -6.39 -3.71
N GLY A 61 -9.46 -5.24 -3.59
CA GLY A 61 -9.10 -4.19 -2.63
C GLY A 61 -7.89 -3.35 -3.01
N HIS A 62 -7.57 -3.32 -4.31
CA HIS A 62 -6.41 -2.58 -4.86
C HIS A 62 -6.82 -1.51 -5.88
N GLY A 63 -8.08 -1.05 -5.87
CA GLY A 63 -8.54 0.05 -6.73
C GLY A 63 -8.02 1.43 -6.28
N MET A 64 -8.62 2.50 -6.83
CA MET A 64 -8.11 3.89 -6.66
C MET A 64 -7.90 4.30 -5.20
N GLY A 65 -8.76 3.86 -4.28
CA GLY A 65 -8.62 4.16 -2.85
C GLY A 65 -7.34 3.58 -2.22
N HIS A 66 -6.91 2.39 -2.65
CA HIS A 66 -5.67 1.75 -2.20
C HIS A 66 -4.45 2.44 -2.80
N VAL A 67 -4.40 2.56 -4.12
CA VAL A 67 -3.22 3.13 -4.80
C VAL A 67 -2.99 4.60 -4.45
N GLU A 68 -4.05 5.37 -4.17
CA GLU A 68 -3.92 6.75 -3.67
C GLU A 68 -3.21 6.79 -2.31
N LYS A 69 -3.65 5.95 -1.36
CA LYS A 69 -3.04 5.86 -0.03
C LYS A 69 -1.57 5.44 -0.11
N VAL A 70 -1.27 4.43 -0.94
CA VAL A 70 0.12 3.97 -1.17
C VAL A 70 0.96 5.07 -1.79
N ALA A 71 0.47 5.76 -2.83
CA ALA A 71 1.20 6.86 -3.48
C ALA A 71 1.52 7.99 -2.49
N ILE A 72 0.55 8.42 -1.68
CA ILE A 72 0.74 9.49 -0.69
C ILE A 72 1.78 9.09 0.35
N ASP A 73 1.70 7.87 0.89
CA ASP A 73 2.63 7.43 1.94
C ASP A 73 4.02 7.12 1.40
N ALA A 74 4.13 6.59 0.17
CA ALA A 74 5.41 6.45 -0.53
C ALA A 74 6.05 7.82 -0.75
N GLY A 75 5.25 8.82 -1.16
CA GLY A 75 5.70 10.20 -1.28
C GLY A 75 6.17 10.79 0.05
N THR A 76 5.41 10.55 1.13
CA THR A 76 5.76 11.01 2.48
C THR A 76 7.09 10.42 2.94
N LEU A 77 7.26 9.10 2.79
CA LEU A 77 8.50 8.40 3.12
C LEU A 77 9.68 8.95 2.32
N VAL A 78 9.51 9.18 1.01
CA VAL A 78 10.59 9.70 0.16
C VAL A 78 10.98 11.14 0.53
N ILE A 79 10.05 11.99 0.95
CA ILE A 79 10.40 13.32 1.48
C ILE A 79 11.31 13.18 2.70
N ILE A 80 10.92 12.32 3.66
CA ILE A 80 11.67 12.10 4.90
C ILE A 80 13.07 11.54 4.59
N GLU A 81 13.16 10.48 3.78
CA GLU A 81 14.43 9.82 3.45
C GLU A 81 15.34 10.73 2.60
N SER A 82 14.78 11.54 1.69
CA SER A 82 15.56 12.50 0.89
C SER A 82 16.17 13.60 1.78
N ARG A 83 15.41 14.13 2.75
CA ARG A 83 15.90 15.11 3.73
C ARG A 83 16.98 14.52 4.64
N GLN A 84 16.78 13.30 5.14
CA GLN A 84 17.80 12.60 5.95
C GLN A 84 19.09 12.32 5.17
N ALA A 85 19.00 12.16 3.85
CA ALA A 85 20.13 12.04 2.95
C ALA A 85 20.73 13.39 2.49
N ASN A 86 20.29 14.51 3.08
CA ASN A 86 20.71 15.87 2.74
C ASN A 86 20.55 16.21 1.25
N GLN A 87 19.51 15.69 0.60
CA GLN A 87 19.22 16.02 -0.79
C GLN A 87 18.58 17.41 -0.90
N THR A 88 18.82 18.08 -2.03
CA THR A 88 18.20 19.39 -2.31
C THR A 88 16.68 19.28 -2.43
N ASP A 89 15.98 20.40 -2.25
CA ASP A 89 14.52 20.46 -2.39
C ASP A 89 14.06 20.04 -3.78
N ASP A 90 14.76 20.46 -4.85
CA ASP A 90 14.45 20.04 -6.22
C ASP A 90 14.57 18.53 -6.41
N ARG A 91 15.62 17.91 -5.84
CA ARG A 91 15.80 16.46 -5.91
C ARG A 91 14.73 15.75 -5.11
N THR A 92 14.39 16.25 -3.92
CA THR A 92 13.33 15.73 -3.06
C THR A 92 11.98 15.78 -3.77
N ARG A 93 11.64 16.92 -4.37
CA ARG A 93 10.41 17.12 -5.15
C ARG A 93 10.35 16.17 -6.34
N ARG A 94 11.47 15.95 -7.05
CA ARG A 94 11.50 14.99 -8.15
C ARG A 94 11.32 13.55 -7.66
N ASN A 95 11.98 13.15 -6.57
CA ASN A 95 11.81 11.81 -6.00
C ASN A 95 10.38 11.57 -5.50
N LEU A 96 9.75 12.59 -4.89
CA LEU A 96 8.35 12.56 -4.47
C LEU A 96 7.42 12.22 -5.64
N MET A 97 7.59 12.91 -6.78
CA MET A 97 6.82 12.62 -7.99
C MET A 97 7.03 11.18 -8.46
N LEU A 98 8.28 10.69 -8.50
CA LEU A 98 8.57 9.32 -8.94
C LEU A 98 7.97 8.27 -8.00
N ALA A 99 8.02 8.50 -6.69
CA ALA A 99 7.41 7.62 -5.69
C ALA A 99 5.89 7.56 -5.83
N GLN A 100 5.25 8.69 -6.10
CA GLN A 100 3.80 8.75 -6.33
C GLN A 100 3.39 8.10 -7.64
N CYS A 101 4.17 8.25 -8.72
CA CYS A 101 3.96 7.49 -9.95
C CYS A 101 4.05 5.98 -9.67
N ALA A 102 5.05 5.54 -8.90
CA ALA A 102 5.22 4.14 -8.56
C ALA A 102 4.04 3.62 -7.71
N GLY A 103 3.59 4.39 -6.71
CA GLY A 103 2.44 4.04 -5.89
C GLY A 103 1.14 3.94 -6.67
N LEU A 104 0.92 4.82 -7.66
CA LEU A 104 -0.26 4.76 -8.53
C LEU A 104 -0.28 3.53 -9.46
N LEU A 105 0.91 3.02 -9.82
CA LEU A 105 1.06 2.01 -10.87
C LEU A 105 1.44 0.62 -10.34
N HIS A 106 1.78 0.46 -9.06
CA HIS A 106 2.41 -0.78 -8.57
C HIS A 106 1.59 -2.04 -8.81
N ASP A 107 0.26 -1.94 -8.73
CA ASP A 107 -0.68 -3.05 -8.90
C ASP A 107 -1.46 -3.02 -10.21
N ILE A 108 -1.04 -2.24 -11.21
CA ILE A 108 -1.78 -2.08 -12.47
C ILE A 108 -2.03 -3.39 -13.23
N CYS A 109 -1.22 -4.43 -12.99
CA CYS A 109 -1.38 -5.75 -13.58
C CYS A 109 -1.75 -6.82 -12.54
N ARG A 110 -2.47 -6.47 -11.46
CA ARG A 110 -2.70 -7.34 -10.27
C ARG A 110 -3.16 -8.77 -10.58
N LYS A 111 -3.95 -8.95 -11.65
CA LYS A 111 -4.53 -10.23 -12.08
C LYS A 111 -3.52 -11.17 -12.77
N GLU A 112 -2.33 -10.67 -13.11
CA GLU A 112 -1.25 -11.44 -13.73
C GLU A 112 -0.45 -12.27 -12.70
N LYS A 113 0.01 -13.46 -13.09
CA LYS A 113 0.82 -14.35 -12.22
C LYS A 113 2.12 -13.70 -11.73
N SER A 114 2.74 -12.87 -12.56
CA SER A 114 3.93 -12.06 -12.24
C SER A 114 3.58 -10.58 -12.28
N HIS A 115 2.54 -10.17 -11.53
CA HIS A 115 1.97 -8.82 -11.62
C HIS A 115 2.99 -7.70 -11.38
N ALA A 116 4.00 -7.88 -10.51
CA ALA A 116 5.02 -6.87 -10.30
C ALA A 116 5.91 -6.66 -11.56
N ASP A 117 6.30 -7.73 -12.24
CA ASP A 117 7.07 -7.65 -13.49
C ASP A 117 6.23 -7.06 -14.62
N LYS A 118 5.01 -7.57 -14.80
CA LYS A 118 4.06 -7.08 -15.80
C LYS A 118 3.64 -5.64 -15.55
N GLY A 119 3.42 -5.28 -14.29
CA GLY A 119 3.14 -3.92 -13.87
C GLY A 119 4.29 -2.98 -14.19
N ALA A 120 5.53 -3.40 -14.00
CA ALA A 120 6.70 -2.61 -14.36
C ALA A 120 6.91 -2.47 -15.89
N GLU A 121 6.53 -3.49 -16.68
CA GLU A 121 6.48 -3.39 -18.15
C GLU A 121 5.43 -2.36 -18.58
N ARG A 122 4.20 -2.51 -18.06
CA ARG A 122 3.07 -1.62 -18.37
C ARG A 122 3.31 -0.18 -17.93
N ALA A 123 3.89 0.02 -16.74
CA ALA A 123 4.26 1.34 -16.24
C ALA A 123 5.25 2.04 -17.17
N ARG A 124 6.18 1.31 -17.79
CA ARG A 124 7.13 1.88 -18.76
C ARG A 124 6.41 2.44 -19.98
N GLU A 125 5.45 1.70 -20.52
CA GLU A 125 4.65 2.13 -21.67
C GLU A 125 3.84 3.39 -21.34
N ILE A 126 3.13 3.37 -20.21
CA ILE A 126 2.30 4.50 -19.76
C ILE A 126 3.17 5.74 -19.56
N LEU A 127 4.22 5.64 -18.75
CA LEU A 127 5.08 6.77 -18.40
C LEU A 127 5.92 7.27 -19.59
N GLY A 128 6.07 6.50 -20.66
CA GLY A 128 6.66 6.97 -21.91
C GLY A 128 5.89 8.13 -22.56
N THR A 129 4.64 8.33 -22.19
CA THR A 129 3.79 9.45 -22.65
C THR A 129 3.76 10.64 -21.67
N TYR A 130 4.56 10.60 -20.61
CA TYR A 130 4.65 11.60 -19.55
C TYR A 130 6.00 12.34 -19.60
N PRO A 131 6.13 13.53 -18.98
CA PRO A 131 7.37 14.31 -18.95
C PRO A 131 8.43 13.70 -18.00
N LEU A 132 8.78 12.44 -18.21
CA LEU A 132 9.82 11.70 -17.48
C LEU A 132 10.87 11.22 -18.47
N VAL A 133 12.14 11.32 -18.11
CA VAL A 133 13.22 10.77 -18.93
C VAL A 133 13.37 9.27 -18.67
N SER A 134 13.94 8.52 -19.63
CA SER A 134 14.08 7.06 -19.55
C SER A 134 14.72 6.56 -18.25
N ARG A 135 15.70 7.31 -17.71
CA ARG A 135 16.34 7.00 -16.42
C ARG A 135 15.33 6.99 -15.28
N GLU A 136 14.42 7.96 -15.24
CA GLU A 136 13.41 8.12 -14.19
C GLU A 136 12.29 7.08 -14.29
N ILE A 137 11.84 6.80 -15.51
CA ILE A 137 10.92 5.69 -15.78
C ILE A 137 11.54 4.38 -15.28
N GLY A 138 12.85 4.19 -15.50
CA GLY A 138 13.60 3.07 -14.96
C GLY A 138 13.52 2.95 -13.42
N LEU A 139 13.62 4.07 -12.69
CA LEU A 139 13.50 4.08 -11.23
C LEU A 139 12.11 3.63 -10.77
N VAL A 140 11.05 4.14 -11.41
CA VAL A 140 9.66 3.75 -11.12
C VAL A 140 9.46 2.26 -11.39
N CYS A 141 9.90 1.78 -12.56
CA CYS A 141 9.78 0.37 -12.93
C CYS A 141 10.52 -0.55 -11.95
N THR A 142 11.73 -0.19 -11.51
CA THR A 142 12.46 -0.96 -10.50
C THR A 142 11.73 -1.01 -9.17
N ALA A 143 11.13 0.11 -8.73
CA ALA A 143 10.33 0.12 -7.52
C ALA A 143 9.14 -0.83 -7.62
N ILE A 144 8.42 -0.80 -8.74
CA ILE A 144 7.27 -1.67 -9.00
C ILE A 144 7.70 -3.15 -9.00
N ARG A 145 8.78 -3.56 -9.68
CA ARG A 145 9.21 -4.98 -9.64
C ARG A 145 9.50 -5.48 -8.23
N ASN A 146 10.00 -4.60 -7.37
CA ASN A 146 10.47 -4.96 -6.04
C ASN A 146 9.40 -4.83 -4.94
N HIS A 147 8.17 -4.43 -5.23
CA HIS A 147 7.18 -4.06 -4.19
C HIS A 147 6.54 -5.26 -3.47
N GLU A 148 6.68 -6.48 -4.00
CA GLU A 148 6.13 -7.68 -3.36
C GLU A 148 6.90 -8.09 -2.10
N ALA A 149 6.16 -8.65 -1.14
CA ALA A 149 6.77 -9.30 0.03
C ALA A 149 7.23 -10.71 -0.32
N PHE A 150 8.34 -11.14 0.26
CA PHE A 150 8.90 -12.50 0.11
C PHE A 150 9.31 -12.89 -1.32
N ALA A 151 9.19 -11.99 -2.28
CA ALA A 151 9.77 -12.13 -3.62
C ALA A 151 11.28 -11.87 -3.59
N ARG A 152 11.98 -12.41 -4.60
CA ARG A 152 13.40 -12.11 -4.81
C ARG A 152 13.55 -10.64 -5.19
N LEU A 153 14.46 -9.95 -4.54
CA LEU A 153 14.76 -8.55 -4.82
C LEU A 153 15.78 -8.42 -5.95
N ASP A 154 15.44 -7.61 -6.95
CA ASP A 154 16.44 -7.08 -7.85
C ASP A 154 17.23 -5.99 -7.12
N ARG A 155 18.55 -6.08 -7.19
CA ARG A 155 19.44 -5.09 -6.58
C ARG A 155 19.23 -3.74 -7.28
N PRO A 156 18.70 -2.70 -6.61
CA PRO A 156 18.51 -1.41 -7.25
C PRO A 156 19.86 -0.83 -7.67
N PRO A 157 19.99 -0.28 -8.89
CA PRO A 157 21.29 0.09 -9.47
C PRO A 157 21.90 1.35 -8.84
N THR A 158 21.10 2.15 -8.13
CA THR A 158 21.56 3.40 -7.52
C THR A 158 20.94 3.60 -6.13
N PRO A 159 21.54 4.43 -5.26
CA PRO A 159 20.93 4.80 -3.98
C PRO A 159 19.54 5.43 -4.13
N GLN A 160 19.33 6.24 -5.18
CA GLN A 160 18.04 6.83 -5.51
C GLN A 160 16.99 5.76 -5.86
N ALA A 161 17.36 4.78 -6.70
CA ALA A 161 16.48 3.66 -7.05
C ALA A 161 16.09 2.84 -5.80
N ARG A 162 17.06 2.59 -4.92
CA ARG A 162 16.82 1.90 -3.64
C ARG A 162 15.84 2.67 -2.77
N MET A 163 16.05 3.97 -2.58
CA MET A 163 15.16 4.80 -1.77
C MET A 163 13.71 4.75 -2.25
N ILE A 164 13.47 4.95 -3.55
CA ILE A 164 12.11 4.92 -4.11
C ILE A 164 11.50 3.51 -3.98
N SER A 165 12.28 2.47 -4.29
CA SER A 165 11.84 1.08 -4.16
C SER A 165 11.49 0.68 -2.73
N ASP A 166 12.31 1.09 -1.76
CA ASP A 166 12.11 0.78 -0.35
C ASP A 166 10.91 1.55 0.22
N CYS A 167 10.74 2.82 -0.18
CA CYS A 167 9.60 3.63 0.26
C CYS A 167 8.27 3.15 -0.34
N LEU A 168 8.25 2.74 -1.62
CA LEU A 168 7.05 2.14 -2.21
C LEU A 168 6.66 0.86 -1.46
N TYR A 169 7.64 -0.02 -1.22
CA TYR A 169 7.41 -1.25 -0.49
C TYR A 169 6.80 -0.98 0.90
N ASP A 170 7.43 -0.08 1.67
CA ASP A 170 6.99 0.21 3.02
C ASP A 170 5.59 0.83 3.04
N ALA A 171 5.29 1.75 2.11
CA ALA A 171 3.97 2.38 2.00
C ALA A 171 2.86 1.37 1.68
N ASP A 172 3.13 0.42 0.78
CA ASP A 172 2.22 -0.68 0.50
C ASP A 172 2.02 -1.57 1.74
N LYS A 173 3.10 -1.93 2.44
CA LYS A 173 2.99 -2.75 3.66
C LYS A 173 2.35 -2.02 4.84
N PHE A 174 2.32 -0.68 4.87
CA PHE A 174 1.49 0.04 5.84
C PHE A 174 -0.01 -0.28 5.69
N ARG A 175 -0.47 -0.69 4.49
CA ARG A 175 -1.88 -1.06 4.27
C ARG A 175 -2.28 -2.35 5.00
N TRP A 176 -1.31 -3.17 5.41
CA TRP A 176 -1.54 -4.41 6.15
C TRP A 176 -1.94 -4.18 7.62
N GLY A 177 -1.89 -2.94 8.09
CA GLY A 177 -2.38 -2.54 9.41
C GLY A 177 -3.89 -2.31 9.47
N PRO A 178 -4.36 -1.21 10.08
CA PRO A 178 -5.79 -0.91 10.21
C PRO A 178 -6.57 -0.86 8.88
N ASP A 179 -5.91 -0.44 7.79
CA ASP A 179 -6.53 -0.36 6.46
C ASP A 179 -6.99 -1.73 5.94
N ASN A 180 -6.24 -2.79 6.23
CA ASN A 180 -6.55 -4.15 5.82
C ASN A 180 -7.92 -4.61 6.34
N PHE A 181 -8.24 -4.24 7.58
CA PHE A 181 -9.48 -4.63 8.28
C PHE A 181 -10.63 -3.64 8.08
N THR A 182 -10.40 -2.49 7.45
CA THR A 182 -11.47 -1.53 7.09
C THR A 182 -11.90 -1.66 5.64
N HIS A 183 -10.97 -2.05 4.75
CA HIS A 183 -11.16 -2.07 3.31
C HIS A 183 -10.70 -3.38 2.68
N THR A 184 -9.40 -3.65 2.66
CA THR A 184 -8.78 -4.61 1.72
C THR A 184 -9.34 -6.03 1.85
N ILE A 185 -9.47 -6.57 3.06
CA ILE A 185 -10.05 -7.92 3.26
C ILE A 185 -11.47 -8.01 2.71
N TRP A 186 -12.27 -6.97 2.92
CA TRP A 186 -13.68 -6.98 2.51
C TRP A 186 -13.82 -6.90 1.00
N ASP A 187 -12.98 -6.10 0.34
CA ASP A 187 -13.01 -6.02 -1.11
C ASP A 187 -12.55 -7.35 -1.74
N MET A 188 -11.56 -8.04 -1.14
CA MET A 188 -11.19 -9.42 -1.53
C MET A 188 -12.34 -10.41 -1.31
N VAL A 189 -13.03 -10.35 -0.16
CA VAL A 189 -14.19 -11.20 0.13
C VAL A 189 -15.34 -10.92 -0.84
N GLY A 190 -15.56 -9.65 -1.21
CA GLY A 190 -16.58 -9.26 -2.17
C GLY A 190 -16.34 -9.85 -3.56
N PHE A 191 -15.08 -9.91 -3.98
CA PHE A 191 -14.67 -10.50 -5.26
C PHE A 191 -14.66 -12.03 -5.24
N LEU A 192 -14.00 -12.65 -4.26
CA LEU A 192 -13.84 -14.11 -4.18
C LEU A 192 -15.12 -14.83 -3.71
N ASN A 193 -15.99 -14.11 -3.01
CA ASN A 193 -17.24 -14.59 -2.43
C ASN A 193 -17.13 -15.96 -1.72
N PRO A 194 -16.17 -16.13 -0.78
CA PRO A 194 -16.03 -17.37 -0.03
C PRO A 194 -17.20 -17.58 0.93
N THR A 195 -17.44 -18.82 1.38
CA THR A 195 -18.31 -19.06 2.54
C THR A 195 -17.64 -18.58 3.83
N LEU A 196 -18.43 -18.28 4.86
CA LEU A 196 -17.90 -17.89 6.18
C LEU A 196 -16.93 -18.95 6.74
N ASP A 197 -17.27 -20.23 6.63
CA ASP A 197 -16.39 -21.33 7.05
C ASP A 197 -15.05 -21.32 6.29
N THR A 198 -15.09 -21.09 4.97
CA THR A 198 -13.87 -21.00 4.16
C THR A 198 -13.02 -19.82 4.61
N PHE A 199 -13.62 -18.65 4.84
CA PHE A 199 -12.92 -17.48 5.35
C PHE A 199 -12.30 -17.74 6.73
N MET A 200 -13.05 -18.35 7.65
CA MET A 200 -12.59 -18.64 9.01
C MET A 200 -11.45 -19.67 9.02
N ASN A 201 -11.50 -20.68 8.16
CA ASN A 201 -10.42 -21.66 8.01
C ASN A 201 -9.10 -21.02 7.50
N HIS A 202 -9.20 -19.95 6.69
CA HIS A 202 -8.02 -19.24 6.19
C HIS A 202 -7.52 -18.13 7.14
N TYR A 203 -8.37 -17.65 8.05
CA TYR A 203 -8.08 -16.50 8.91
C TYR A 203 -6.77 -16.67 9.72
N PRO A 204 -6.51 -17.79 10.42
CA PRO A 204 -5.27 -17.97 11.18
C PRO A 204 -4.01 -17.89 10.31
N LYS A 205 -4.08 -18.43 9.08
CA LYS A 205 -2.98 -18.37 8.11
C LYS A 205 -2.73 -16.93 7.64
N GLY A 206 -3.78 -16.16 7.41
CA GLY A 206 -3.69 -14.72 7.10
C GLY A 206 -3.00 -13.94 8.23
N MET A 207 -3.41 -14.19 9.48
CA MET A 207 -2.79 -13.56 10.65
C MET A 207 -1.32 -13.97 10.84
N ALA A 208 -0.97 -15.22 10.54
CA ALA A 208 0.42 -15.67 10.56
C ALA A 208 1.27 -15.00 9.47
N LEU A 209 0.70 -14.75 8.28
CA LEU A 209 1.37 -14.01 7.21
C LEU A 209 1.60 -12.54 7.60
N LEU A 210 0.58 -11.91 8.19
CA LEU A 210 0.67 -10.53 8.69
C LEU A 210 1.82 -10.36 9.68
N LYS A 211 1.98 -11.30 10.62
CA LYS A 211 3.12 -11.31 11.57
C LYS A 211 4.49 -11.34 10.88
N LYS A 212 4.62 -12.00 9.72
CA LYS A 212 5.88 -12.04 8.97
C LYS A 212 6.23 -10.70 8.34
N ILE A 213 5.24 -9.93 7.87
CA ILE A 213 5.43 -8.60 7.26
C ILE A 213 6.06 -7.60 8.24
N ARG A 214 5.81 -7.77 9.54
CA ARG A 214 6.37 -6.91 10.60
C ARG A 214 7.87 -6.63 10.46
N ASN A 215 8.64 -7.61 9.99
CA ASN A 215 10.09 -7.55 9.95
C ASN A 215 10.66 -7.28 8.54
N THR A 216 9.84 -6.88 7.57
CA THR A 216 10.27 -6.77 6.16
C THR A 216 10.49 -5.34 5.68
N PHE A 217 10.22 -4.32 6.51
CA PHE A 217 10.37 -2.91 6.15
C PHE A 217 11.81 -2.53 5.78
N ARG A 218 11.96 -1.65 4.79
CA ARG A 218 13.21 -1.46 4.03
C ARG A 218 13.84 -0.08 4.14
N SER A 219 13.06 0.99 4.21
CA SER A 219 13.60 2.33 4.47
C SER A 219 13.93 2.50 5.97
N ARG A 220 14.72 3.51 6.33
CA ARG A 220 15.01 3.78 7.75
C ARG A 220 13.73 4.15 8.50
N THR A 221 12.89 4.99 7.89
CA THR A 221 11.61 5.43 8.45
C THR A 221 10.60 4.29 8.48
N GLY A 222 10.51 3.47 7.43
CA GLY A 222 9.65 2.29 7.40
C GLY A 222 10.02 1.27 8.47
N ARG A 223 11.31 0.99 8.71
CA ARG A 223 11.74 0.13 9.83
C ARG A 223 11.35 0.67 11.19
N ARG A 224 11.33 2.00 11.35
CA ARG A 224 10.97 2.65 12.61
C ARG A 224 9.47 2.58 12.89
N PHE A 225 8.63 2.87 11.90
CA PHE A 225 7.18 3.04 12.11
C PHE A 225 6.33 1.87 11.60
N GLY A 226 6.80 1.16 10.57
CA GLY A 226 6.10 0.04 9.95
C GLY A 226 5.67 -1.06 10.92
N PRO A 227 6.51 -1.50 11.87
CA PRO A 227 6.11 -2.52 12.85
C PRO A 227 4.83 -2.16 13.60
N GLN A 228 4.61 -0.87 13.91
CA GLN A 228 3.40 -0.43 14.62
C GLN A 228 2.13 -0.61 13.78
N PHE A 229 2.17 -0.37 12.46
CA PHE A 229 1.02 -0.65 11.59
C PHE A 229 0.62 -2.12 11.68
N ILE A 230 1.61 -3.01 11.66
CA ILE A 230 1.39 -4.45 11.72
C ILE A 230 0.92 -4.89 13.10
N ASP A 231 1.50 -4.34 14.17
CA ASP A 231 1.09 -4.63 15.56
C ASP A 231 -0.37 -4.20 15.80
N MET A 232 -0.78 -3.04 15.29
CA MET A 232 -2.18 -2.60 15.30
C MET A 232 -3.08 -3.56 14.50
N GLY A 233 -2.68 -3.92 13.28
CA GLY A 233 -3.43 -4.86 12.44
C GLY A 233 -3.60 -6.23 13.11
N ILE A 234 -2.57 -6.74 13.77
CA ILE A 234 -2.64 -8.00 14.52
C ILE A 234 -3.67 -7.91 15.65
N ALA A 235 -3.61 -6.85 16.45
CA ALA A 235 -4.53 -6.66 17.57
C ALA A 235 -5.99 -6.54 17.09
N ILE A 236 -6.24 -5.73 16.06
CA ILE A 236 -7.55 -5.58 15.42
C ILE A 236 -8.05 -6.92 14.89
N GLY A 237 -7.19 -7.66 14.18
CA GLY A 237 -7.56 -8.94 13.60
C GLY A 237 -7.83 -10.03 14.64
N GLN A 238 -7.14 -10.01 15.78
CA GLN A 238 -7.43 -10.92 16.90
C GLN A 238 -8.78 -10.62 17.53
N GLU A 239 -9.06 -9.35 17.84
CA GLU A 239 -10.34 -8.95 18.41
C GLU A 239 -11.51 -9.26 17.46
N LEU A 240 -11.35 -8.97 16.16
CA LEU A 240 -12.36 -9.29 15.17
C LEU A 240 -12.62 -10.80 15.07
N TYR A 241 -11.57 -11.62 15.14
CA TYR A 241 -11.71 -13.08 15.09
C TYR A 241 -12.52 -13.63 16.27
N GLU A 242 -12.28 -13.10 17.48
CA GLU A 242 -13.05 -13.46 18.68
C GLU A 242 -14.53 -13.10 18.52
N VAL A 243 -14.83 -11.90 17.99
CA VAL A 243 -16.21 -11.49 17.73
C VAL A 243 -16.89 -12.38 16.68
N ILE A 244 -16.19 -12.76 15.61
CA ILE A 244 -16.77 -13.65 14.59
C ILE A 244 -17.11 -15.03 15.20
N LEU A 245 -16.22 -15.58 16.02
CA LEU A 245 -16.47 -16.86 16.71
C LEU A 245 -17.64 -16.80 17.68
N ALA A 246 -17.76 -15.71 18.45
CA ALA A 246 -18.84 -15.55 19.42
C ALA A 246 -20.20 -15.31 18.75
N ASP A 247 -20.25 -14.40 17.77
CA ASP A 247 -21.51 -13.83 17.30
C ASP A 247 -21.99 -14.41 15.97
N PHE A 248 -21.13 -15.08 15.20
CA PHE A 248 -21.43 -15.50 13.83
C PHE A 248 -21.20 -17.00 13.56
N ALA A 249 -20.22 -17.64 14.21
CA ALA A 249 -19.88 -19.05 13.94
C ALA A 249 -20.96 -20.07 14.35
N ASN A 250 -21.93 -19.67 15.17
CA ASN A 250 -23.05 -20.51 15.62
C ASN A 250 -24.42 -19.99 15.16
N ARG A 251 -24.48 -19.03 14.22
CA ARG A 251 -25.76 -18.57 13.69
C ARG A 251 -26.35 -19.66 12.78
N PRO A 252 -27.64 -20.02 12.94
CA PRO A 252 -28.29 -21.02 12.11
C PRO A 252 -28.43 -20.58 10.64
#